data_AF-A0A0E3P097-F1
#
_entry.id   AF-A0A0E3P097-F1
#
_cell.length_a   1.000
_cell.length_b   1.000
_cell.length_c   1.000
_cell.angle_alpha   90.00
_cell.angle_beta   90.00
_cell.angle_gamma   90.00
#
_symmetry.space_group_name_H-M   'P 1'
#
loop_
_entity.id
_entity.type
_entity.pdbx_description
1 polymer ?
#
loop_
_entity_poly.entity_id
_entity_poly.type
_entity_poly.pdbx_seq_one_letter_code
_entity_poly.pdbx_strand_id
1 'polypeptide(L)'
;MQEDTSDTSDTSDISDTPDSSEDPFELLQQATALYKQGNLEETLDFLVRAEHSAFISRKPEALVVIYSMAGDVFSSLEDFERSLRYFEKSLQVIKLFETDDVGDADDTGVVEDSGADLVLTEWSASNENKIGKLLFRLGQTEDAEKRFNRALGLYEKLLTADPVNVQHLSSLAKVKDNMGNLLSSRGQIDEACVVHTEAADIRRSLRKGESE
;
A
#
# COMPACT_ATOMS: atom_id res chain seq x y z
N MET A 1 43.46 -44.04 35.75
CA MET A 1 42.16 -44.49 35.22
C MET A 1 41.46 -43.24 34.74
N GLN A 2 41.42 -43.07 33.40
CA GLN A 2 40.62 -42.15 32.56
C GLN A 2 40.90 -40.63 32.73
N GLU A 3 41.30 -39.86 31.71
CA GLU A 3 40.53 -39.34 30.54
C GLU A 3 39.28 -38.59 31.03
N ASP A 4 38.94 -37.34 30.67
CA ASP A 4 38.93 -36.66 29.37
C ASP A 4 38.69 -35.14 29.65
N THR A 5 39.46 -34.23 29.08
CA THR A 5 39.11 -33.34 27.94
C THR A 5 37.87 -32.42 28.10
N SER A 6 38.13 -31.16 27.76
CA SER A 6 37.24 -30.07 27.31
C SER A 6 35.80 -30.45 26.96
N ASP A 7 34.83 -29.60 27.32
CA ASP A 7 34.26 -28.76 26.27
C ASP A 7 33.53 -27.51 26.81
N THR A 8 33.84 -26.41 26.14
CA THR A 8 33.12 -25.16 26.16
C THR A 8 31.84 -25.34 25.34
N SER A 9 30.67 -25.14 25.94
CA SER A 9 29.46 -24.86 25.17
C SER A 9 28.79 -23.61 25.73
N ASP A 10 29.51 -22.51 25.59
CA ASP A 10 28.95 -21.18 25.44
C ASP A 10 28.58 -21.02 23.95
N THR A 11 27.35 -21.38 23.61
CA THR A 11 26.62 -20.81 22.49
C THR A 11 25.14 -20.99 22.82
N SER A 12 24.55 -19.94 23.39
CA SER A 12 23.15 -19.63 23.16
C SER A 12 22.95 -19.55 21.65
N ASP A 13 22.61 -20.69 21.06
CA ASP A 13 22.19 -20.79 19.67
C ASP A 13 20.78 -20.20 19.61
N ILE A 14 20.72 -18.87 19.57
CA ILE A 14 19.56 -18.15 19.06
C ILE A 14 19.63 -18.36 17.55
N SER A 15 19.20 -19.55 17.13
CA SER A 15 18.81 -19.78 15.76
C SER A 15 17.48 -19.04 15.54
N ASP A 16 17.55 -17.72 15.35
CA ASP A 16 16.45 -16.94 14.76
C ASP A 16 16.33 -17.28 13.27
N THR A 17 16.21 -18.57 12.96
CA THR A 17 15.62 -19.00 11.71
C THR A 17 14.12 -18.77 11.86
N PRO A 18 13.48 -17.93 11.03
CA PRO A 18 12.04 -17.71 11.10
C PRO A 18 11.34 -19.05 11.05
N ASP A 19 10.46 -19.31 12.03
CA ASP A 19 9.70 -20.55 12.07
C ASP A 19 8.91 -20.69 10.76
N SER A 20 9.22 -21.72 9.98
CA SER A 20 8.66 -21.95 8.64
C SER A 20 7.13 -22.18 8.62
N SER A 21 6.48 -22.19 9.78
CA SER A 21 5.03 -22.27 9.94
C SER A 21 4.29 -20.95 10.17
N GLU A 22 4.98 -19.82 10.29
CA GLU A 22 4.31 -18.54 10.55
C GLU A 22 3.49 -18.09 9.34
N ASP A 23 2.19 -17.83 9.52
CA ASP A 23 1.33 -17.35 8.44
C ASP A 23 1.70 -15.90 8.05
N PRO A 24 1.82 -15.58 6.75
CA PRO A 24 2.25 -14.25 6.32
C PRO A 24 1.28 -13.14 6.76
N PHE A 25 -0.01 -13.44 6.94
CA PHE A 25 -0.98 -12.46 7.41
C PHE A 25 -0.91 -12.21 8.92
N GLU A 26 -0.52 -13.21 9.72
CA GLU A 26 -0.22 -13.01 11.14
C GLU A 26 1.01 -12.13 11.32
N LEU A 27 2.06 -12.36 10.53
CA LEU A 27 3.26 -11.51 10.51
C LEU A 27 2.94 -10.08 10.07
N LEU A 28 2.08 -9.92 9.06
CA LEU A 28 1.58 -8.60 8.64
C LEU A 28 0.78 -7.88 9.74
N GLN A 29 -0.02 -8.61 10.53
CA GLN A 29 -0.75 -8.02 11.65
C GLN A 29 0.22 -7.47 12.71
N GLN A 30 1.29 -8.21 13.02
CA GLN A 30 2.33 -7.78 13.94
C GLN A 30 3.11 -6.58 13.39
N ALA A 31 3.54 -6.64 12.11
CA ALA A 31 4.18 -5.53 11.42
C ALA A 31 3.31 -4.26 11.47
N THR A 32 1.99 -4.40 11.26
CA THR A 32 1.05 -3.27 11.29
C THR A 32 0.96 -2.65 12.68
N ALA A 33 0.96 -3.48 13.73
CA ALA A 33 0.94 -3.01 15.11
C ALA A 33 2.22 -2.24 15.48
N LEU A 34 3.38 -2.74 15.06
CA LEU A 34 4.68 -2.10 15.27
C LEU A 34 4.81 -0.79 14.49
N TYR A 35 4.34 -0.78 13.24
CA TYR A 35 4.34 0.42 12.41
C TYR A 35 3.54 1.55 13.05
N LYS A 36 2.36 1.23 13.61
CA LYS A 36 1.53 2.20 14.35
C LYS A 36 2.21 2.74 15.62
N GLN A 37 3.14 1.97 16.21
CA GLN A 37 3.94 2.39 17.36
C GLN A 37 5.18 3.20 16.96
N GLY A 38 5.48 3.29 15.65
CA GLY A 38 6.68 3.96 15.14
C GLY A 38 7.94 3.10 15.17
N ASN A 39 7.82 1.80 15.45
CA ASN A 39 8.95 0.87 15.48
C ASN A 39 9.30 0.41 14.05
N LEU A 40 9.92 1.31 13.28
CA LEU A 40 10.14 1.11 11.84
C LEU A 40 11.11 -0.03 11.52
N GLU A 41 12.18 -0.21 12.30
CA GLU A 41 13.16 -1.28 12.09
C GLU A 41 12.56 -2.66 12.36
N GLU A 42 11.88 -2.82 13.50
CA GLU A 42 11.16 -4.06 13.82
C GLU A 42 10.05 -4.34 12.79
N THR A 43 9.36 -3.30 12.31
CA THR A 43 8.38 -3.45 11.23
C THR A 43 9.03 -4.08 9.99
N LEU A 44 10.22 -3.63 9.57
CA LEU A 44 10.92 -4.20 8.41
C LEU A 44 11.32 -5.65 8.63
N ASP A 45 11.78 -6.02 9.83
CA ASP A 45 12.10 -7.42 10.15
C ASP A 45 10.89 -8.33 9.94
N PHE A 46 9.74 -7.94 10.50
CA PHE A 46 8.49 -8.67 10.31
C PHE A 46 8.03 -8.71 8.85
N LEU A 47 8.22 -7.63 8.09
CA LEU A 47 7.88 -7.61 6.67
C LEU A 47 8.77 -8.55 5.83
N VAL A 48 10.07 -8.66 6.15
CA VAL A 48 10.99 -9.59 5.48
C VAL A 48 10.60 -11.03 5.79
N ARG A 49 10.26 -11.33 7.05
CA ARG A 49 9.75 -12.66 7.45
C ARG A 49 8.43 -12.98 6.76
N ALA A 50 7.51 -12.02 6.68
CA ALA A 50 6.23 -12.16 6.00
C ALA A 50 6.43 -12.41 4.50
N GLU A 51 7.38 -11.72 3.85
CA GLU A 51 7.73 -11.93 2.44
C GLU A 51 8.21 -13.36 2.20
N HIS A 52 9.14 -13.83 3.02
CA HIS A 52 9.65 -15.20 2.95
C HIS A 52 8.54 -16.24 3.16
N SER A 53 7.69 -16.06 4.17
CA SER A 53 6.55 -16.94 4.42
C SER A 53 5.53 -16.93 3.28
N ALA A 54 5.24 -15.76 2.69
CA ALA A 54 4.32 -15.65 1.56
C ALA A 54 4.80 -16.45 0.34
N PHE A 55 6.12 -16.47 0.07
CA PHE A 55 6.70 -17.27 -1.01
C PHE A 55 6.62 -18.78 -0.72
N ILE A 56 6.96 -19.21 0.49
CA ILE A 56 6.90 -20.64 0.88
C ILE A 56 5.46 -21.14 0.85
N SER A 57 4.53 -20.37 1.42
CA SER A 57 3.11 -20.70 1.54
C SER A 57 2.33 -20.50 0.24
N ARG A 58 2.96 -20.00 -0.83
CA ARG A 58 2.34 -19.66 -2.12
C ARG A 58 1.11 -18.74 -1.97
N LYS A 59 1.26 -17.68 -1.18
CA LYS A 59 0.22 -16.66 -0.95
C LYS A 59 0.65 -15.31 -1.53
N PRO A 60 0.67 -15.17 -2.87
CA PRO A 60 1.16 -13.95 -3.53
C PRO A 60 0.31 -12.71 -3.18
N GLU A 61 -0.92 -12.87 -2.69
CA GLU A 61 -1.81 -11.77 -2.30
C GLU A 61 -1.23 -11.00 -1.11
N ALA A 62 -0.55 -11.69 -0.19
CA ALA A 62 0.12 -11.05 0.94
C ALA A 62 1.23 -10.09 0.49
N LEU A 63 1.88 -10.36 -0.66
CA LEU A 63 2.96 -9.53 -1.19
C LEU A 63 2.48 -8.11 -1.55
N VAL A 64 1.22 -7.94 -1.94
CA VAL A 64 0.64 -6.62 -2.21
C VAL A 64 0.74 -5.74 -0.96
N VAL A 65 0.30 -6.28 0.18
CA VAL A 65 0.28 -5.59 1.47
C VAL A 65 1.70 -5.39 1.99
N ILE A 66 2.54 -6.43 1.93
CA ILE A 66 3.93 -6.38 2.38
C ILE A 66 4.69 -5.27 1.67
N TYR A 67 4.61 -5.21 0.35
CA TYR A 67 5.32 -4.20 -0.42
C TYR A 67 4.74 -2.79 -0.25
N SER A 68 3.42 -2.64 -0.10
CA SER A 68 2.84 -1.32 0.21
C SER A 68 3.31 -0.83 1.59
N MET A 69 3.33 -1.69 2.61
CA MET A 69 3.81 -1.34 3.95
C MET A 69 5.30 -1.05 3.98
N ALA A 70 6.14 -1.85 3.29
CA ALA A 70 7.56 -1.55 3.16
C ALA A 70 7.78 -0.18 2.52
N GLY A 71 7.00 0.15 1.49
CA GLY A 71 6.99 1.48 0.88
C GLY A 71 6.70 2.59 1.89
N ASP A 72 5.69 2.41 2.75
CA ASP A 72 5.34 3.36 3.81
C ASP A 72 6.46 3.53 4.86
N VAL A 73 7.10 2.43 5.25
CA VAL A 73 8.23 2.45 6.19
C VAL A 73 9.41 3.23 5.61
N PHE A 74 9.82 2.91 4.38
CA PHE A 74 10.90 3.66 3.72
C PHE A 74 10.54 5.12 3.46
N SER A 75 9.25 5.45 3.22
CA SER A 75 8.79 6.83 3.14
C SER A 75 8.99 7.58 4.45
N SER A 76 8.74 6.91 5.58
CA SER A 76 8.93 7.46 6.92
C SER A 76 10.41 7.62 7.31
N LEU A 77 11.28 6.77 6.75
CA LEU A 77 12.74 6.86 6.88
C LEU A 77 13.38 7.84 5.89
N GLU A 78 12.58 8.56 5.09
CA GLU A 78 13.03 9.46 4.02
C GLU A 78 13.87 8.79 2.91
N ASP A 79 13.88 7.45 2.84
CA ASP A 79 14.48 6.68 1.76
C ASP A 79 13.47 6.56 0.60
N PHE A 80 13.30 7.67 -0.12
CA PHE A 80 12.26 7.79 -1.16
C PHE A 80 12.51 6.86 -2.36
N GLU A 81 13.77 6.54 -2.68
CA GLU A 81 14.10 5.61 -3.76
C GLU A 81 13.60 4.20 -3.46
N ARG A 82 13.88 3.68 -2.25
CA ARG A 82 13.36 2.38 -1.84
C ARG A 82 11.85 2.42 -1.69
N SER A 83 11.30 3.49 -1.13
CA SER A 83 9.86 3.66 -0.98
C SER A 83 9.12 3.54 -2.32
N LEU A 84 9.57 4.27 -3.35
CA LEU A 84 9.04 4.17 -4.72
C LEU A 84 9.16 2.75 -5.27
N ARG A 85 10.33 2.12 -5.12
CA ARG A 85 10.57 0.75 -5.59
C ARG A 85 9.58 -0.25 -4.99
N TYR A 86 9.29 -0.14 -3.70
CA TYR A 86 8.37 -1.04 -3.02
C TYR A 86 6.90 -0.79 -3.40
N PHE A 87 6.47 0.46 -3.56
CA PHE A 87 5.13 0.72 -4.11
C PHE A 87 4.97 0.18 -5.54
N GLU A 88 5.97 0.34 -6.39
CA GLU A 88 5.95 -0.23 -7.75
C GLU A 88 5.94 -1.77 -7.73
N LYS A 89 6.66 -2.41 -6.81
CA LYS A 89 6.57 -3.86 -6.60
C LYS A 89 5.15 -4.29 -6.23
N SER A 90 4.49 -3.55 -5.33
CA SER A 90 3.10 -3.82 -4.96
C SER A 90 2.17 -3.74 -6.18
N LEU A 91 2.29 -2.67 -6.99
CA LEU A 91 1.52 -2.52 -8.24
C LEU A 91 1.83 -3.61 -9.27
N GLN A 92 3.08 -4.07 -9.37
CA GLN A 92 3.45 -5.18 -10.25
C GLN A 92 2.78 -6.49 -9.84
N VAL A 93 2.72 -6.78 -8.54
CA VAL A 93 2.01 -7.96 -8.02
C VAL A 93 0.51 -7.85 -8.33
N ILE A 94 -0.13 -6.70 -8.09
CA ILE A 94 -1.55 -6.50 -8.42
C ILE A 94 -1.82 -6.77 -9.90
N LYS A 95 -0.96 -6.24 -10.78
CA LYS A 95 -1.09 -6.43 -12.22
C LYS A 95 -1.04 -7.90 -12.66
N LEU A 96 -0.31 -8.76 -11.93
CA LEU A 96 -0.28 -10.19 -12.23
C LEU A 96 -1.65 -10.83 -12.00
N PHE A 97 -2.34 -10.47 -10.92
CA PHE A 97 -3.71 -10.95 -10.66
C PHE A 97 -4.71 -10.47 -11.73
N GLU A 98 -4.59 -9.21 -12.17
CA GLU A 98 -5.45 -8.67 -13.24
C GLU A 98 -5.24 -9.41 -14.57
N THR A 99 -4.01 -9.85 -14.88
CA THR A 99 -3.73 -10.58 -16.11
C THR A 99 -4.15 -12.04 -16.07
N ASP A 100 -4.14 -12.65 -14.89
CA ASP A 100 -4.54 -14.04 -14.70
C ASP A 100 -6.07 -14.21 -14.80
N ASP A 101 -6.85 -13.18 -14.42
CA ASP A 101 -8.32 -13.15 -14.51
C ASP A 101 -8.85 -13.06 -15.96
N VAL A 102 -8.01 -12.62 -16.92
CA VAL A 102 -8.36 -12.55 -18.36
C VAL A 102 -8.33 -13.94 -19.01
N GLY A 103 -7.87 -14.98 -18.29
CA GLY A 103 -7.70 -16.35 -18.80
C GLY A 103 -8.97 -17.20 -18.89
N ASP A 104 -10.03 -16.87 -18.15
CA ASP A 104 -11.26 -17.67 -18.04
C ASP A 104 -12.54 -16.87 -18.36
N ALA A 105 -12.45 -15.90 -19.29
CA ALA A 105 -13.64 -15.29 -19.86
C ALA A 105 -14.39 -16.34 -20.70
N ASP A 106 -15.30 -17.07 -20.07
CA ASP A 106 -16.40 -17.76 -20.75
C ASP A 106 -17.13 -16.74 -21.65
N ASP A 107 -17.64 -17.21 -22.79
CA ASP A 107 -18.33 -16.45 -23.87
C ASP A 107 -19.67 -15.84 -23.41
N THR A 108 -19.87 -15.69 -22.10
CA THR A 108 -21.09 -15.22 -21.46
C THR A 108 -21.09 -13.71 -21.20
N GLY A 109 -19.94 -13.04 -21.32
CA GLY A 109 -19.84 -11.57 -21.23
C GLY A 109 -20.22 -10.99 -19.86
N VAL A 110 -20.38 -11.83 -18.83
CA VAL A 110 -20.61 -11.41 -17.46
C VAL A 110 -19.26 -11.43 -16.75
N VAL A 111 -18.66 -10.25 -16.62
CA VAL A 111 -17.54 -10.06 -15.69
C VAL A 111 -18.14 -10.21 -14.31
N GLU A 112 -17.88 -11.33 -13.63
CA GLU A 112 -18.19 -11.43 -12.20
C GLU A 112 -17.37 -10.35 -11.50
N ASP A 113 -18.06 -9.35 -10.95
CA ASP A 113 -17.48 -8.32 -10.08
C ASP A 113 -17.04 -8.99 -8.77
N SER A 114 -15.92 -9.69 -8.87
CA SER A 114 -15.26 -10.35 -7.77
C SER A 114 -14.83 -9.24 -6.82
N GLY A 115 -15.34 -9.21 -5.58
CA GLY A 115 -14.92 -8.22 -4.57
C GLY A 115 -13.38 -8.16 -4.35
N ALA A 116 -12.64 -9.15 -4.83
CA ALA A 116 -11.20 -9.14 -4.98
C ALA A 116 -10.68 -8.03 -5.93
N ASP A 117 -11.35 -7.76 -7.05
CA ASP A 117 -11.03 -6.64 -7.97
C ASP A 117 -11.15 -5.31 -7.22
N LEU A 118 -12.15 -5.14 -6.36
CA LEU A 118 -12.31 -3.92 -5.55
C LEU A 118 -11.20 -3.76 -4.50
N VAL A 119 -10.81 -4.83 -3.79
CA VAL A 119 -9.70 -4.77 -2.82
C VAL A 119 -8.36 -4.46 -3.52
N LEU A 120 -8.08 -5.10 -4.65
CA LEU A 120 -6.88 -4.82 -5.44
C LEU A 120 -6.92 -3.40 -6.04
N THR A 121 -8.08 -2.93 -6.48
CA THR A 121 -8.32 -1.55 -6.93
C THR A 121 -8.03 -0.56 -5.80
N GLU A 122 -8.41 -0.84 -4.55
CA GLU A 122 -8.10 -0.01 -3.39
C GLU A 122 -6.58 0.09 -3.14
N TRP A 123 -5.87 -1.04 -3.14
CA TRP A 123 -4.42 -1.06 -3.00
C TRP A 123 -3.72 -0.30 -4.13
N SER A 124 -4.17 -0.48 -5.38
CA SER A 124 -3.68 0.27 -6.53
C SER A 124 -3.90 1.77 -6.37
N ALA A 125 -5.10 2.21 -5.98
CA ALA A 125 -5.42 3.62 -5.78
C ALA A 125 -4.54 4.25 -4.70
N SER A 126 -4.36 3.55 -3.59
CA SER A 126 -3.53 3.98 -2.47
C SER A 126 -2.05 4.11 -2.88
N ASN A 127 -1.51 3.09 -3.56
CA ASN A 127 -0.12 3.09 -4.03
C ASN A 127 0.15 4.17 -5.09
N GLU A 128 -0.75 4.34 -6.07
CA GLU A 128 -0.65 5.40 -7.08
C GLU A 128 -0.60 6.79 -6.44
N ASN A 129 -1.44 7.06 -5.42
CA ASN A 129 -1.39 8.31 -4.66
C ASN A 129 -0.08 8.49 -3.87
N LYS A 130 0.42 7.43 -3.21
CA LYS A 130 1.67 7.47 -2.44
C LYS A 130 2.88 7.74 -3.35
N ILE A 131 2.94 7.07 -4.51
CA ILE A 131 3.96 7.31 -5.54
C ILE A 131 3.86 8.75 -6.03
N GLY A 132 2.67 9.23 -6.39
CA GLY A 132 2.47 10.61 -6.84
C GLY A 132 2.97 11.65 -5.83
N LYS A 133 2.67 11.44 -4.54
CA LYS A 133 3.16 12.30 -3.45
C LYS A 133 4.69 12.32 -3.36
N LEU A 134 5.34 11.18 -3.53
CA LEU A 134 6.81 11.09 -3.50
C LEU A 134 7.46 11.74 -4.72
N LEU A 135 6.94 11.47 -5.92
CA LEU A 135 7.43 12.11 -7.15
C LEU A 135 7.30 13.62 -7.06
N PHE A 136 6.19 14.13 -6.50
CA PHE A 136 6.00 15.55 -6.28
C PHE A 136 7.06 16.14 -5.33
N ARG A 137 7.36 15.45 -4.22
CA ARG A 137 8.44 15.85 -3.29
C ARG A 137 9.82 15.87 -3.95
N LEU A 138 10.05 14.98 -4.92
CA LEU A 138 11.28 14.91 -5.70
C LEU A 138 11.32 15.90 -6.87
N GLY A 139 10.30 16.74 -7.05
CA GLY A 139 10.20 17.72 -8.14
C GLY A 139 9.78 17.14 -9.49
N GLN A 140 9.44 15.85 -9.56
CA GLN A 140 8.99 15.14 -10.76
C GLN A 140 7.49 15.38 -10.98
N THR A 141 7.13 16.63 -11.22
CA THR A 141 5.74 17.12 -11.17
C THR A 141 4.85 16.48 -12.24
N GLU A 142 5.36 16.28 -13.46
CA GLU A 142 4.59 15.68 -14.56
C GLU A 142 4.24 14.21 -14.29
N ASP A 143 5.17 13.46 -13.70
CA ASP A 143 4.92 12.06 -13.36
C ASP A 143 4.04 11.95 -12.11
N ALA A 144 4.19 12.86 -11.15
CA ALA A 144 3.29 12.96 -10.00
C ALA A 144 1.82 13.17 -10.42
N GLU A 145 1.57 14.07 -11.37
CA GLU A 145 0.24 14.34 -11.90
C GLU A 145 -0.39 13.10 -12.55
N LYS A 146 0.37 12.35 -13.37
CA LYS A 146 -0.11 11.10 -13.97
C LYS A 146 -0.54 10.09 -12.90
N ARG A 147 0.26 9.97 -11.83
CA ARG A 147 0.00 9.06 -10.70
C ARG A 147 -1.24 9.49 -9.91
N PHE A 148 -1.40 10.79 -9.63
CA PHE A 148 -2.62 11.30 -9.00
C PHE A 148 -3.87 11.08 -9.85
N ASN A 149 -3.81 11.33 -11.16
CA ASN A 149 -4.93 11.09 -12.07
C ASN A 149 -5.37 9.61 -12.08
N ARG A 150 -4.42 8.67 -12.05
CA ARG A 150 -4.73 7.24 -11.90
C ARG A 150 -5.41 6.95 -10.58
N ALA A 151 -4.89 7.47 -9.47
CA ALA A 151 -5.51 7.29 -8.16
C ALA A 151 -6.93 7.87 -8.10
N LEU A 152 -7.18 9.04 -8.70
CA LEU A 152 -8.52 9.63 -8.80
C LEU A 152 -9.49 8.70 -9.54
N GLY A 153 -9.12 8.22 -10.72
CA GLY A 153 -9.97 7.32 -11.51
C GLY A 153 -10.27 5.99 -10.79
N LEU A 154 -9.30 5.45 -10.06
CA LEU A 154 -9.51 4.23 -9.27
C LEU A 154 -10.44 4.47 -8.07
N TYR A 155 -10.29 5.59 -7.35
CA TYR A 155 -11.23 5.94 -6.28
C TYR A 155 -12.64 6.25 -6.81
N GLU A 156 -12.78 6.84 -8.00
CA GLU A 156 -14.07 7.02 -8.66
C GLU A 156 -14.73 5.68 -9.03
N LYS A 157 -13.94 4.70 -9.52
CA LYS A 157 -14.42 3.32 -9.74
C LYS A 157 -14.92 2.69 -8.44
N LEU A 158 -14.14 2.77 -7.36
CA LEU A 158 -14.52 2.24 -6.03
C LEU A 158 -15.80 2.88 -5.48
N LEU A 159 -15.97 4.19 -5.69
CA LEU A 159 -17.16 4.92 -5.24
C LEU A 159 -18.37 4.72 -6.15
N THR A 160 -18.19 4.19 -7.37
CA THR A 160 -19.31 3.74 -8.20
C THR A 160 -19.91 2.45 -7.61
N ALA A 161 -19.06 1.56 -7.08
CA ALA A 161 -19.49 0.33 -6.43
C ALA A 161 -20.09 0.58 -5.03
N ASP A 162 -19.45 1.45 -4.23
CA ASP A 162 -19.95 1.83 -2.90
C ASP A 162 -19.85 3.37 -2.70
N PRO A 163 -20.89 4.13 -3.10
CA PRO A 163 -20.88 5.59 -3.04
C PRO A 163 -20.82 6.20 -1.64
N VAL A 164 -21.16 5.42 -0.61
CA VAL A 164 -21.22 5.90 0.79
C VAL A 164 -19.99 5.48 1.60
N ASN A 165 -19.00 4.86 0.96
CA ASN A 165 -17.79 4.42 1.62
C ASN A 165 -16.96 5.61 2.14
N VAL A 166 -17.01 5.82 3.45
CA VAL A 166 -16.31 6.91 4.15
C VAL A 166 -14.80 6.87 3.89
N GLN A 167 -14.21 5.68 3.84
CA GLN A 167 -12.76 5.52 3.66
C GLN A 167 -12.33 5.88 2.23
N HIS A 168 -13.09 5.46 1.21
CA HIS A 168 -12.82 5.83 -0.19
C HIS A 168 -13.05 7.33 -0.43
N LEU A 169 -14.12 7.92 0.11
CA LEU A 169 -14.38 9.35 0.03
C LEU A 169 -13.26 10.18 0.69
N SER A 170 -12.82 9.76 1.88
CA SER A 170 -11.70 10.40 2.59
C SER A 170 -10.40 10.32 1.78
N SER A 171 -10.15 9.18 1.15
CA SER A 171 -8.96 8.98 0.32
C SER A 171 -9.03 9.78 -0.98
N LEU A 172 -10.17 9.83 -1.67
CA LEU A 172 -10.39 10.68 -2.84
C LEU A 172 -10.12 12.16 -2.51
N ALA A 173 -10.62 12.65 -1.38
CA ALA A 173 -10.36 14.02 -0.92
C ALA A 173 -8.85 14.28 -0.68
N LYS A 174 -8.11 13.30 -0.16
CA LYS A 174 -6.64 13.40 0.01
C LYS A 174 -5.93 13.48 -1.35
N VAL A 175 -6.33 12.67 -2.34
CA VAL A 175 -5.74 12.74 -3.69
C VAL A 175 -6.02 14.08 -4.34
N LYS A 176 -7.26 14.60 -4.23
CA LYS A 176 -7.62 15.93 -4.73
C LYS A 176 -6.77 17.04 -4.08
N ASP A 177 -6.56 17.01 -2.77
CA ASP A 177 -5.66 17.98 -2.13
C ASP A 177 -4.22 17.91 -2.63
N ASN A 178 -3.70 16.70 -2.85
CA ASN A 178 -2.37 16.53 -3.42
C ASN A 178 -2.28 17.11 -4.84
N MET A 179 -3.34 16.93 -5.64
CA MET A 179 -3.45 17.55 -6.97
C MET A 179 -3.55 19.09 -6.88
N GLY A 180 -4.32 19.63 -5.93
CA GLY A 180 -4.40 21.08 -5.70
C GLY A 180 -3.04 21.69 -5.31
N ASN A 181 -2.27 21.00 -4.46
CA ASN A 181 -0.90 21.40 -4.13
C ASN A 181 0.01 21.38 -5.36
N LEU A 182 -0.11 20.34 -6.20
CA LEU A 182 0.63 20.23 -7.45
C LEU A 182 0.30 21.37 -8.41
N LEU A 183 -0.99 21.65 -8.65
CA LEU A 183 -1.45 22.75 -9.50
C LEU A 183 -0.95 24.11 -8.98
N SER A 184 -1.02 24.32 -7.67
CA SER A 184 -0.49 25.53 -7.02
C SER A 184 1.00 25.71 -7.28
N SER A 185 1.78 24.62 -7.23
CA SER A 185 3.23 24.66 -7.50
C SER A 185 3.57 25.07 -8.94
N ARG A 186 2.64 24.84 -9.88
CA ARG A 186 2.75 25.26 -11.29
C ARG A 186 2.18 26.65 -11.56
N GLY A 187 1.68 27.34 -10.54
CA GLY A 187 1.03 28.65 -10.68
C GLY A 187 -0.40 28.59 -11.23
N GLN A 188 -1.00 27.41 -11.31
CA GLN A 188 -2.39 27.19 -11.75
C GLN A 188 -3.34 27.36 -10.56
N ILE A 189 -3.40 28.59 -10.05
CA ILE A 189 -4.05 28.90 -8.77
C ILE A 189 -5.57 28.73 -8.83
N ASP A 190 -6.19 29.08 -9.96
CA ASP A 190 -7.64 28.98 -10.12
C ASP A 190 -8.08 27.51 -10.14
N GLU A 191 -7.37 26.67 -10.90
CA GLU A 191 -7.60 25.22 -10.94
C GLU A 191 -7.33 24.57 -9.58
N ALA A 192 -6.26 24.97 -8.89
CA ALA A 192 -5.97 24.50 -7.55
C ALA A 192 -7.10 24.82 -6.55
N CYS A 193 -7.65 26.04 -6.61
CA CYS A 193 -8.77 26.45 -5.77
C CYS A 193 -10.00 25.58 -5.99
N VAL A 194 -10.33 25.26 -7.25
CA VAL A 194 -11.45 24.37 -7.59
C VAL A 194 -11.25 23.00 -6.95
N VAL A 195 -10.09 22.37 -7.18
CA VAL A 195 -9.83 21.01 -6.68
C VAL A 195 -9.79 20.95 -5.15
N HIS A 196 -9.20 21.96 -4.48
CA HIS A 196 -9.24 22.04 -3.01
C HIS A 196 -10.65 22.24 -2.47
N THR A 197 -11.50 22.99 -3.18
CA THR A 197 -12.89 23.18 -2.78
C THR A 197 -13.66 21.87 -2.86
N GLU A 198 -13.49 21.09 -3.92
CA GLU A 198 -14.08 19.77 -4.05
C GLU A 198 -13.64 18.82 -2.92
N ALA A 199 -12.34 18.81 -2.58
CA ALA A 199 -11.82 18.02 -1.47
C ALA A 199 -12.43 18.46 -0.12
N ALA A 200 -12.58 19.77 0.11
CA ALA A 200 -13.20 20.32 1.30
C ALA A 200 -14.69 19.98 1.40
N ASP A 201 -15.41 19.97 0.27
CA ASP A 201 -16.82 19.62 0.20
C ASP A 201 -17.05 18.15 0.56
N ILE A 202 -16.23 17.24 0.04
CA ILE A 202 -16.26 15.82 0.43
C ILE A 202 -16.03 15.66 1.94
N ARG A 203 -15.02 16.32 2.52
CA ARG A 203 -14.79 16.25 3.98
C ARG A 203 -15.94 16.84 4.79
N ARG A 204 -16.63 17.84 4.24
CA ARG A 204 -17.79 18.44 4.89
C ARG A 204 -18.99 17.51 4.87
N SER A 205 -19.24 16.77 3.77
CA SER A 205 -20.31 15.79 3.72
C SER A 205 -20.06 14.61 4.66
N LEU A 206 -18.82 14.12 4.74
CA LEU A 206 -18.44 13.04 5.65
C LEU A 206 -18.72 13.38 7.12
N ARG A 207 -18.28 14.56 7.59
CA ARG A 207 -18.55 15.01 8.97
C ARG A 207 -20.04 15.15 9.30
N LYS A 208 -20.86 15.51 8.31
CA LYS A 208 -22.31 15.63 8.50
C LYS A 208 -22.96 14.26 8.59
N GLY A 209 -22.54 13.31 7.75
CA GLY A 209 -23.01 11.93 7.80
C GLY A 209 -22.59 11.17 9.07
N GLU A 210 -21.47 11.56 9.69
CA GLU A 210 -21.05 11.02 11.01
C GLU A 210 -21.86 11.58 12.19
N SER A 211 -22.60 12.68 11.99
CA SER A 211 -23.32 13.39 13.05
C SER A 211 -24.83 13.14 13.09
N GLU A 212 -25.34 12.29 12.19
CA GLU A 212 -26.76 11.88 12.07
C GLU A 212 -26.96 10.42 12.50
#